data_AF-A0A961TD56-F1
#
_entry.id   AF-A0A961TD56-F1
#
_cell.length_a   1.000
_cell.length_b   1.000
_cell.length_c   1.000
_cell.angle_alpha   90.00
_cell.angle_beta   90.00
_cell.angle_gamma   90.00
#
_symmetry.space_group_name_H-M   'P 1'
#
loop_
_entity.id
_entity.type
_entity.pdbx_description
1 polymer ?
#
loop_
_entity_poly.entity_id
_entity_poly.type
_entity_poly.pdbx_seq_one_letter_code
_entity_poly.pdbx_strand_id
1 'polypeptide(L)'
;DWAAMSESYRQRIEAFLARTILPDLARHVVTSRLSTPIDFRDRLLSIKGNAFGMEPILTQLAWFRPHNVSEEVENLFIVGAGTHPGAGLPGVVSSAKILDKVVPHASAVA
;
A
#
# COMPACT_ATOMS: atom_id res chain seq x y z
N ASP A 1 -18.78 4.83 -7.58
CA ASP A 1 -19.25 4.62 -6.20
C ASP A 1 -18.97 3.17 -5.81
N TRP A 2 -18.08 2.94 -4.85
CA TRP A 2 -17.73 1.58 -4.44
C TRP A 2 -18.86 0.87 -3.69
N ALA A 3 -19.73 1.60 -2.99
CA ALA A 3 -20.87 0.99 -2.30
C ALA A 3 -21.81 0.29 -3.30
N ALA A 4 -22.08 0.94 -4.44
CA ALA A 4 -22.89 0.36 -5.50
C ALA A 4 -22.15 -0.67 -6.39
N MET A 5 -20.85 -0.50 -6.62
CA MET A 5 -20.11 -1.27 -7.63
C MET A 5 -19.48 -2.56 -7.13
N SER A 6 -19.19 -2.70 -5.83
CA SER A 6 -18.33 -3.77 -5.32
C SER A 6 -18.87 -5.18 -5.58
N GLU A 7 -20.16 -5.41 -5.34
CA GLU A 7 -20.76 -6.73 -5.49
C GLU A 7 -20.90 -7.14 -6.97
N SER A 8 -21.34 -6.23 -7.83
CA SER A 8 -21.41 -6.51 -9.28
C SER A 8 -20.02 -6.78 -9.87
N TYR A 9 -18.99 -6.08 -9.39
CA TYR A 9 -17.61 -6.33 -9.79
C TYR A 9 -17.11 -7.71 -9.32
N ARG A 10 -17.40 -8.08 -8.07
CA ARG A 10 -17.11 -9.42 -7.52
C ARG A 10 -17.73 -10.54 -8.36
N GLN A 11 -19.01 -10.41 -8.70
CA GLN A 11 -19.73 -11.39 -9.52
C GLN A 11 -19.13 -11.53 -10.93
N ARG A 12 -18.66 -10.43 -11.53
CA ARG A 12 -17.97 -10.47 -12.83
C ARG A 12 -16.66 -11.24 -12.77
N ILE A 13 -15.89 -11.09 -11.68
CA ILE A 13 -14.66 -11.88 -11.45
C ILE A 13 -15.03 -13.35 -11.25
N GLU A 14 -16.03 -13.65 -10.43
CA GLU A 14 -16.51 -15.01 -10.20
C GLU A 14 -16.92 -15.71 -11.50
N ALA A 15 -17.74 -15.05 -12.32
CA ALA A 15 -18.17 -15.58 -13.62
C ALA A 15 -17.00 -15.76 -14.61
N PHE A 16 -15.99 -14.89 -14.57
CA PHE A 16 -14.78 -15.04 -15.39
C PHE A 16 -13.96 -16.26 -14.95
N LEU A 17 -13.73 -16.42 -13.65
CA LEU A 17 -13.01 -17.57 -13.09
C LEU A 17 -13.77 -18.88 -13.36
N ALA A 18 -15.10 -18.87 -13.21
CA ALA A 18 -15.96 -20.01 -13.49
C ALA A 18 -15.86 -20.51 -14.93
N ARG A 19 -15.75 -19.58 -15.89
CA ARG A 19 -15.60 -19.90 -17.32
C ARG A 19 -14.19 -20.38 -17.70
N THR A 20 -13.18 -20.12 -16.87
CA THR A 20 -11.78 -20.30 -17.26
C THR A 20 -11.11 -21.43 -16.48
N ILE A 21 -10.91 -21.23 -15.19
CA ILE A 21 -10.03 -22.08 -14.37
C ILE A 21 -10.72 -22.69 -13.14
N LEU A 22 -11.91 -22.24 -12.79
CA LEU A 22 -12.64 -22.69 -11.59
C LEU A 22 -14.12 -23.02 -11.88
N PRO A 23 -14.43 -24.05 -12.70
CA PRO A 23 -15.81 -24.44 -12.99
C PRO A 23 -16.66 -24.57 -11.72
N ASP A 24 -17.92 -24.14 -11.81
CA ASP A 24 -18.88 -24.15 -10.70
C ASP A 24 -18.47 -23.34 -9.45
N LEU A 25 -17.51 -22.40 -9.55
CA LEU A 25 -17.02 -21.59 -8.42
C LEU A 25 -18.15 -21.05 -7.51
N ALA A 26 -19.21 -20.50 -8.10
CA ALA A 26 -20.37 -19.95 -7.38
C ALA A 26 -21.01 -20.95 -6.40
N ARG A 27 -21.04 -22.25 -6.76
CA ARG A 27 -21.63 -23.32 -5.93
C ARG A 27 -20.76 -23.68 -4.73
N HIS A 28 -19.47 -23.30 -4.77
CA HIS A 28 -18.49 -23.62 -3.75
C HIS A 28 -18.14 -22.42 -2.85
N VAL A 29 -18.70 -21.24 -3.10
CA VAL A 29 -18.52 -20.07 -2.22
C VAL A 29 -19.32 -20.25 -0.92
N VAL A 30 -18.62 -20.43 0.19
CA VAL A 30 -19.24 -20.52 1.54
C VAL A 30 -19.26 -19.15 2.21
N THR A 31 -18.24 -18.34 1.98
CA THR A 31 -18.11 -16.99 2.54
C THR A 31 -17.45 -16.07 1.53
N SER A 32 -17.81 -14.79 1.56
CA SER A 32 -17.22 -13.78 0.71
C SER A 32 -16.95 -12.52 1.51
N ARG A 33 -15.73 -11.98 1.35
CA ARG A 33 -15.34 -10.71 1.94
C ARG A 33 -14.80 -9.81 0.85
N LEU A 34 -15.30 -8.58 0.83
CA LEU A 34 -14.87 -7.55 -0.09
C LEU A 34 -13.94 -6.58 0.63
N SER A 35 -12.94 -6.09 -0.10
CA SER A 35 -12.09 -4.98 0.31
C SER A 35 -11.94 -4.05 -0.87
N THR A 36 -12.30 -2.81 -0.67
CA THR A 36 -12.31 -1.74 -1.66
C THR A 36 -11.21 -0.72 -1.32
N PRO A 37 -10.93 0.25 -2.20
CA PRO A 37 -10.07 1.37 -1.85
C PRO A 37 -10.55 2.17 -0.62
N ILE A 38 -11.85 2.15 -0.31
CA ILE A 38 -12.40 2.76 0.91
C ILE A 38 -11.83 2.04 2.15
N ASP A 39 -11.81 0.71 2.13
CA ASP A 39 -11.22 -0.09 3.21
C ASP A 39 -9.73 0.23 3.40
N PHE A 40 -8.97 0.43 2.33
CA PHE A 40 -7.54 0.77 2.44
C PHE A 40 -7.35 2.17 3.01
N ARG A 41 -8.18 3.13 2.63
CA ARG A 41 -8.18 4.47 3.21
C ARG A 41 -8.48 4.41 4.71
N ASP A 42 -9.54 3.71 5.10
CA ASP A 42 -10.05 3.76 6.46
C ASP A 42 -9.26 2.86 7.42
N ARG A 43 -8.74 1.73 6.95
CA ARG A 43 -8.04 0.75 7.80
C ARG A 43 -6.52 0.86 7.76
N LEU A 44 -5.95 1.25 6.61
CA LEU A 44 -4.51 1.34 6.42
C LEU A 44 -4.02 2.78 6.35
N LEU A 45 -4.91 3.75 6.48
CA LEU A 45 -4.62 5.19 6.35
C LEU A 45 -4.01 5.53 4.97
N SER A 46 -4.32 4.73 3.96
CA SER A 46 -3.82 4.93 2.60
C SER A 46 -4.58 6.07 1.91
N ILE A 47 -3.88 7.16 1.59
CA ILE A 47 -4.45 8.28 0.84
C ILE A 47 -5.08 7.77 -0.47
N LYS A 48 -6.36 8.10 -0.72
CA LYS A 48 -7.14 7.63 -1.89
C LYS A 48 -7.27 6.09 -1.99
N GLY A 49 -6.95 5.34 -0.93
CA GLY A 49 -7.02 3.88 -0.94
C GLY A 49 -5.94 3.20 -1.79
N ASN A 50 -4.78 3.84 -1.98
CA ASN A 50 -3.69 3.26 -2.75
C ASN A 50 -2.99 2.12 -1.99
N ALA A 51 -2.43 1.16 -2.72
CA ALA A 51 -1.68 0.04 -2.14
C ALA A 51 -0.15 0.24 -2.16
N PHE A 52 0.36 1.17 -2.97
CA PHE A 52 1.80 1.30 -3.28
C PHE A 52 2.35 2.74 -3.18
N GLY A 53 1.67 3.60 -2.43
CA GLY A 53 2.04 5.00 -2.29
C GLY A 53 1.86 5.79 -3.58
N MET A 54 2.82 6.67 -3.85
CA MET A 54 2.82 7.51 -5.05
C MET A 54 2.91 6.69 -6.33
N GLU A 55 2.25 7.19 -7.36
CA GLU A 55 2.30 6.61 -8.71
C GLU A 55 3.75 6.56 -9.23
N PRO A 56 4.18 5.44 -9.83
CA PRO A 56 5.55 5.25 -10.30
C PRO A 56 5.81 5.95 -11.66
N ILE A 57 5.52 7.25 -11.77
CA ILE A 57 6.01 8.05 -12.90
C ILE A 57 7.49 8.39 -12.71
N LEU A 58 8.20 8.69 -13.79
CA LEU A 58 9.66 8.90 -13.77
C LEU A 58 10.14 9.85 -12.66
N THR A 59 9.42 10.95 -12.46
CA THR A 59 9.73 11.99 -11.46
C THR A 59 9.32 11.64 -10.03
N GLN A 60 8.72 10.48 -9.80
CA GLN A 60 8.25 10.00 -8.48
C GLN A 60 8.83 8.61 -8.13
N LEU A 61 9.82 8.16 -8.90
CA LEU A 61 10.44 6.85 -8.76
C LEU A 61 11.73 6.93 -7.94
N ALA A 62 12.01 5.84 -7.22
CA ALA A 62 13.28 5.55 -6.55
C ALA A 62 13.87 6.75 -5.77
N TRP A 63 14.85 7.42 -6.37
CA TRP A 63 15.54 8.57 -5.79
C TRP A 63 14.63 9.78 -5.59
N PHE A 64 13.65 9.98 -6.48
CA PHE A 64 12.74 11.13 -6.43
C PHE A 64 11.58 10.95 -5.43
N ARG A 65 11.61 9.89 -4.62
CA ARG A 65 10.69 9.75 -3.50
C ARG A 65 11.16 10.59 -2.32
N PRO A 66 10.27 11.02 -1.42
CA PRO A 66 10.65 11.63 -0.15
C PRO A 66 11.71 10.77 0.55
N HIS A 67 12.75 11.42 1.03
CA HIS A 67 13.83 10.76 1.75
C HIS A 67 13.41 10.47 3.19
N ASN A 68 14.17 9.58 3.83
CA ASN A 68 13.89 9.12 5.19
C ASN A 68 14.13 10.18 6.28
N VAL A 69 14.92 11.21 5.99
CA VAL A 69 15.12 12.38 6.85
C VAL A 69 14.36 13.53 6.21
N SER A 70 13.57 14.25 7.00
CA SER A 70 12.87 15.45 6.51
C SER A 70 13.85 16.55 6.15
N GLU A 71 13.65 17.18 5.00
CA GLU A 71 14.42 18.36 4.56
C GLU A 71 13.92 19.65 5.22
N GLU A 72 12.72 19.63 5.80
CA GLU A 72 12.02 20.81 6.30
C GLU A 72 11.91 20.86 7.84
N VAL A 73 11.86 19.71 8.51
CA VAL A 73 11.61 19.61 9.95
C VAL A 73 12.74 18.84 10.63
N GLU A 74 13.41 19.50 11.57
CA GLU A 74 14.46 18.88 12.36
C GLU A 74 13.92 17.71 13.19
N ASN A 75 14.68 16.62 13.25
CA ASN A 75 14.33 15.38 13.97
C ASN A 75 13.03 14.70 13.51
N LEU A 76 12.54 15.00 12.30
CA LEU A 76 11.45 14.28 11.65
C LEU A 76 12.00 13.23 10.66
N PHE A 77 11.60 11.99 10.87
CA PHE A 77 11.98 10.85 10.02
C PHE A 77 10.74 10.18 9.44
N ILE A 78 10.85 9.71 8.20
CA ILE A 78 9.73 9.13 7.45
C ILE A 78 10.13 7.71 7.01
N VAL A 79 9.20 6.75 7.10
CA VAL A 79 9.45 5.36 6.73
C VAL A 79 8.22 4.73 6.09
N GLY A 80 8.46 3.79 5.19
CA GLY A 80 7.44 2.91 4.64
C GLY A 80 7.25 3.07 3.13
N ALA A 81 6.09 2.65 2.63
CA ALA A 81 5.86 2.46 1.20
C ALA A 81 5.78 3.76 0.40
N GLY A 82 5.58 4.91 1.04
CA GLY A 82 5.59 6.23 0.42
C GLY A 82 6.97 6.86 0.31
N THR A 83 7.95 6.34 1.05
CA THR A 83 9.29 6.92 1.21
C THR A 83 10.30 6.14 0.38
N HIS A 84 11.48 6.71 0.17
CA HIS A 84 12.62 5.97 -0.34
C HIS A 84 12.86 4.68 0.48
N PRO A 85 13.18 3.54 -0.16
CA PRO A 85 13.34 3.32 -1.61
C PRO A 85 12.05 3.06 -2.39
N GLY A 86 10.92 2.78 -1.72
CA GLY A 86 9.61 2.66 -2.36
C GLY A 86 8.70 1.62 -1.73
N ALA A 87 7.64 1.28 -2.47
CA ALA A 87 6.59 0.39 -2.02
C ALA A 87 6.91 -1.10 -2.19
N GLY A 88 6.07 -1.95 -1.60
CA GLY A 88 6.26 -3.40 -1.53
C GLY A 88 7.12 -3.82 -0.34
N LEU A 89 6.99 -5.08 0.09
CA LEU A 89 7.66 -5.60 1.29
C LEU A 89 9.18 -5.33 1.31
N PRO A 90 9.94 -5.59 0.22
CA PRO A 90 11.37 -5.28 0.22
C PRO A 90 11.67 -3.79 0.37
N GLY A 91 10.87 -2.93 -0.26
CA GLY A 91 11.04 -1.47 -0.21
C GLY A 91 10.78 -0.91 1.18
N VAL A 92 9.69 -1.35 1.82
CA VAL A 92 9.32 -0.95 3.18
C VAL A 92 10.38 -1.39 4.20
N VAL A 93 10.83 -2.65 4.14
CA VAL A 93 11.86 -3.17 5.06
C VAL A 93 13.20 -2.46 4.85
N SER A 94 13.57 -2.17 3.61
CA SER A 94 14.78 -1.42 3.31
C SER A 94 14.69 0.03 3.82
N SER A 95 13.52 0.66 3.72
CA SER A 95 13.26 1.99 4.29
C SER A 95 13.51 1.99 5.81
N ALA A 96 13.04 0.97 6.53
CA ALA A 96 13.30 0.80 7.96
C ALA A 96 14.80 0.59 8.26
N LYS A 97 15.52 -0.16 7.42
CA LYS A 97 16.97 -0.34 7.54
C LYS A 97 17.76 0.95 7.29
N ILE A 98 17.25 1.87 6.47
CA ILE A 98 17.85 3.19 6.29
C ILE A 98 17.66 4.02 7.55
N LEU A 99 16.48 3.96 8.18
CA LEU A 99 16.20 4.63 9.45
C LEU A 99 17.21 4.26 10.54
N ASP A 100 17.56 2.99 10.66
CA ASP A 100 18.57 2.50 11.62
C ASP A 100 19.95 3.20 11.49
N LYS A 101 20.23 3.79 10.31
CA LYS A 101 21.47 4.52 10.06
C LYS A 101 21.36 6.03 10.23
N VAL A 102 20.17 6.60 10.03
CA VAL A 102 19.97 8.06 9.98
C VAL A 102 19.28 8.62 11.23
N VAL A 103 18.53 7.79 11.95
CA VAL A 103 17.92 8.17 13.22
C VAL A 103 19.00 8.14 14.29
N PRO A 104 19.29 9.27 14.98
CA PRO A 104 20.25 9.27 16.06
C PRO A 104 19.78 8.39 17.22
N HIS A 105 20.73 7.80 17.95
CA HIS A 105 20.41 7.00 19.13
C HIS A 105 19.65 7.86 20.14
N ALA A 106 18.64 7.29 20.81
CA ALA A 106 17.74 8.05 21.70
C ALA A 106 18.49 8.85 22.79
N SER A 107 19.63 8.35 23.26
CA SER A 107 20.46 9.04 24.25
C SER A 107 21.12 10.32 23.75
N ALA A 108 21.20 10.55 22.43
CA ALA A 108 21.77 11.75 21.83
C ALA A 108 20.73 12.88 21.68
N VAL A 109 19.45 12.61 21.95
CA VAL A 109 18.32 13.53 21.76
C VAL A 109 17.56 13.79 23.08
N ALA A 110 18.01 13.18 24.18
CA ALA A 110 17.42 13.28 25.53
C ALA A 110 18.07 14.40 26.36
#